data_AF-A0A101HS44-F1
#
_entry.id   AF-A0A101HS44-F1
#
_cell.length_a   1.000
_cell.length_b   1.000
_cell.length_c   1.000
_cell.angle_alpha   90.00
_cell.angle_beta   90.00
_cell.angle_gamma   90.00
#
_symmetry.space_group_name_H-M   'P 1'
#
loop_
_entity.id
_entity.type
_entity.pdbx_description
1 polymer ?
#
loop_
_entity_poly.entity_id
_entity_poly.type
_entity_poly.pdbx_seq_one_letter_code
_entity_poly.pdbx_strand_id
1 'polypeptide(L)'
;SEKTRKQSTVKVNGREAAAILLVVGSDARGSFPGWDQNYDFAVQLARKINQMYPGLCLGVRVKDGRYNQFLHPRAVLVEVGTTNNFTEEALRSAGYLADALAELLAP
;
A
#
# COMPACT_ATOMS: atom_id res chain seq x y z
N SER A 1 -12.70 -9.78 8.09
CA SER A 1 -12.07 -10.54 9.19
C SER A 1 -10.97 -9.69 9.77
N GLU A 2 -11.03 -9.37 11.06
CA GLU A 2 -9.94 -8.65 11.74
C GLU A 2 -8.69 -9.53 11.75
N LYS A 3 -7.58 -9.01 11.22
CA LYS A 3 -6.29 -9.71 11.27
C LYS A 3 -5.73 -9.61 12.69
N THR A 4 -5.23 -10.72 13.22
CA THR A 4 -4.45 -10.69 14.47
C THR A 4 -3.17 -9.87 14.29
N ARG A 5 -2.56 -9.39 15.38
CA ARG A 5 -1.26 -8.68 15.30
C ARG A 5 -0.20 -9.48 14.54
N LYS A 6 -0.09 -10.79 14.80
CA LYS A 6 0.86 -11.69 14.09
C LYS A 6 0.63 -11.72 12.57
N GLN A 7 -0.61 -11.51 12.12
CA GLN A 7 -0.96 -11.46 10.69
C GLN A 7 -0.83 -10.05 10.09
N SER A 8 -0.57 -9.03 10.91
CA SER A 8 -0.41 -7.64 10.48
C SER A 8 0.98 -7.06 10.80
N THR A 9 1.94 -7.88 11.25
CA THR A 9 3.34 -7.49 11.38
C THR A 9 4.26 -8.28 10.45
N VAL A 10 5.37 -7.65 10.07
CA VAL A 10 6.50 -8.23 9.33
C VAL A 10 7.80 -7.80 9.99
N LYS A 11 8.84 -8.62 9.94
CA LYS A 11 10.17 -8.23 10.45
C LYS A 11 11.00 -7.62 9.33
N VAL A 12 11.30 -6.33 9.43
CA VAL A 12 12.16 -5.59 8.49
C VAL A 12 13.37 -5.07 9.26
N ASN A 13 14.58 -5.38 8.82
CA ASN A 13 15.83 -4.98 9.49
C ASN A 13 15.84 -5.30 10.99
N GLY A 14 15.30 -6.47 11.37
CA GLY A 14 15.23 -6.92 12.75
C GLY A 14 14.11 -6.31 13.61
N ARG A 15 13.30 -5.38 13.08
CA ARG A 15 12.23 -4.69 13.82
C ARG A 15 10.84 -5.01 13.24
N GLU A 16 9.82 -5.11 14.10
CA GLU A 16 8.43 -5.45 13.73
C GLU A 16 7.71 -4.29 13.05
N ALA A 17 7.56 -4.27 11.74
CA ALA A 17 6.83 -3.22 11.01
C ALA A 17 5.39 -3.65 10.73
N ALA A 18 4.48 -2.69 10.58
CA ALA A 18 3.09 -2.98 10.20
C ALA A 18 2.99 -3.30 8.71
N ALA A 19 2.33 -4.39 8.33
CA ALA A 19 2.18 -4.74 6.92
C ALA A 19 1.36 -3.68 6.16
N ILE A 20 1.74 -3.40 4.91
CA ILE A 20 1.08 -2.42 4.04
C ILE A 20 0.18 -3.16 3.03
N LEU A 21 -1.02 -2.65 2.79
CA LEU A 21 -1.86 -3.06 1.66
C LEU A 21 -2.16 -1.83 0.79
N LEU A 22 -1.96 -1.96 -0.52
CA LEU A 22 -2.36 -0.91 -1.46
C LEU A 22 -3.77 -1.21 -1.98
N VAL A 23 -4.62 -0.20 -2.02
CA VAL A 23 -6.00 -0.30 -2.50
C VAL A 23 -6.20 0.61 -3.69
N VAL A 24 -6.77 0.03 -4.75
CA VAL A 24 -7.14 0.74 -5.97
C VAL A 24 -8.63 0.54 -6.23
N GLY A 25 -9.31 1.64 -6.50
CA GLY A 25 -10.70 1.66 -6.91
C GLY A 25 -10.88 1.26 -8.37
N SER A 26 -12.05 0.74 -8.72
CA SER A 26 -12.43 0.43 -10.10
C SER A 26 -13.69 1.19 -10.53
N ASP A 27 -14.07 0.98 -11.79
CA ASP A 27 -15.28 1.50 -12.41
C ASP A 27 -16.53 0.64 -12.14
N ALA A 28 -16.44 -0.39 -11.29
CA ALA A 28 -17.52 -1.34 -11.02
C ALA A 28 -18.82 -0.69 -10.48
N ARG A 29 -18.75 0.47 -9.84
CA ARG A 29 -19.92 1.23 -9.32
C ARG A 29 -20.23 2.51 -10.09
N GLY A 30 -19.51 2.81 -11.15
CA GLY A 30 -19.72 4.02 -11.96
C GLY A 30 -18.45 4.49 -12.65
N SER A 31 -18.61 5.43 -13.58
CA SER A 31 -17.53 5.92 -14.45
C SER A 31 -16.29 6.33 -13.64
N PHE A 32 -15.19 5.67 -13.97
CA PHE A 32 -13.83 5.95 -13.50
C PHE A 32 -12.84 5.53 -14.60
N PRO A 33 -12.85 6.21 -15.77
CA PRO A 33 -11.90 5.92 -16.83
C PRO A 33 -10.47 6.15 -16.36
N GLY A 34 -9.54 5.28 -16.73
CA GLY A 34 -8.13 5.38 -16.36
C GLY A 34 -7.79 4.83 -14.97
N TRP A 35 -8.70 4.09 -14.31
CA TRP A 35 -8.40 3.46 -13.01
C TRP A 35 -7.26 2.43 -13.08
N ASP A 36 -7.05 1.83 -14.26
CA ASP A 36 -5.95 0.93 -14.60
C ASP A 36 -4.57 1.61 -14.45
N GLN A 37 -4.45 2.91 -14.76
CA GLN A 37 -3.22 3.67 -14.53
C GLN A 37 -2.86 3.75 -13.04
N ASN A 38 -3.86 3.84 -12.18
CA ASN A 38 -3.66 3.81 -10.72
C ASN A 38 -3.25 2.41 -10.27
N TYR A 39 -3.84 1.37 -10.87
CA TYR A 39 -3.47 -0.02 -10.61
C TYR A 39 -2.02 -0.30 -11.00
N ASP A 40 -1.60 0.09 -12.20
CA ASP A 40 -0.24 -0.12 -12.70
C ASP A 40 0.80 0.57 -11.81
N PHE A 41 0.52 1.80 -11.38
CA PHE A 41 1.37 2.50 -10.43
C PHE A 41 1.42 1.80 -9.07
N ALA A 42 0.27 1.35 -8.54
CA ALA A 42 0.24 0.58 -7.29
C ALA A 42 1.04 -0.72 -7.39
N VAL A 43 1.00 -1.42 -8.53
CA VAL A 43 1.80 -2.63 -8.77
C VAL A 43 3.29 -2.33 -8.78
N GLN A 44 3.70 -1.24 -9.44
CA GLN A 44 5.10 -0.78 -9.43
C GLN A 44 5.56 -0.44 -8.01
N LEU A 45 4.75 0.30 -7.26
CA LEU A 45 5.04 0.66 -5.87
C LEU A 45 5.11 -0.58 -4.95
N ALA A 46 4.17 -1.52 -5.06
CA ALA A 46 4.20 -2.76 -4.30
C ALA A 46 5.47 -3.58 -4.57
N ARG A 47 5.88 -3.66 -5.84
CA ARG A 47 7.15 -4.31 -6.24
C ARG A 47 8.34 -3.60 -5.63
N LYS A 48 8.38 -2.26 -5.69
CA LYS A 48 9.49 -1.47 -5.15
C LYS A 48 9.61 -1.62 -3.63
N ILE A 49 8.49 -1.54 -2.91
CA ILE A 49 8.45 -1.76 -1.47
C ILE A 49 9.02 -3.14 -1.12
N ASN A 50 8.58 -4.21 -1.80
CA ASN A 50 9.06 -5.56 -1.49
C ASN A 50 10.48 -5.86 -2.00
N GLN A 51 10.97 -5.12 -2.99
CA GLN A 51 12.37 -5.19 -3.41
C GLN A 51 13.29 -4.68 -2.29
N MET A 52 12.91 -3.58 -1.63
CA MET A 52 13.71 -2.96 -0.56
C MET A 52 13.45 -3.58 0.81
N TYR A 53 12.19 -3.94 1.08
CA TYR A 53 11.71 -4.44 2.37
C TYR A 53 10.82 -5.68 2.16
N PRO A 54 11.44 -6.87 1.94
CA PRO A 54 10.71 -8.09 1.60
C PRO A 54 9.58 -8.43 2.59
N GLY A 55 8.38 -8.63 2.05
CA GLY A 55 7.18 -9.01 2.81
C GLY A 55 6.43 -7.84 3.44
N LEU A 56 6.92 -6.60 3.33
CA LEU A 56 6.26 -5.43 3.89
C LEU A 56 4.94 -5.09 3.18
N CYS A 57 4.88 -5.25 1.85
CA CYS A 57 3.66 -4.99 1.10
C CYS A 57 2.93 -6.30 0.79
N LEU A 58 1.66 -6.38 1.16
CA LEU A 58 0.76 -7.50 0.90
C LEU A 58 0.21 -7.50 -0.55
N GLY A 59 0.61 -6.54 -1.36
CA GLY A 59 0.19 -6.37 -2.75
C GLY A 59 -0.87 -5.29 -2.95
N VAL A 60 -1.56 -5.39 -4.08
CA VAL A 60 -2.60 -4.44 -4.52
C VAL A 60 -3.95 -5.14 -4.48
N ARG A 61 -4.95 -4.47 -3.91
CA ARG A 61 -6.35 -4.95 -3.89
C ARG A 61 -7.25 -4.00 -4.66
N VAL A 62 -7.89 -4.53 -5.70
CA VAL A 62 -8.93 -3.81 -6.44
C VAL A 62 -10.25 -3.88 -5.66
N LYS A 63 -10.95 -2.75 -5.58
CA LYS A 63 -12.22 -2.58 -4.89
C LYS A 63 -13.20 -1.80 -5.76
N ASP A 64 -14.48 -2.09 -5.60
CA ASP A 64 -15.54 -1.49 -6.44
C ASP A 64 -15.77 0.01 -6.22
N GLY A 65 -15.17 0.62 -5.18
CA GLY A 65 -15.33 2.04 -4.85
C GLY A 65 -14.28 2.91 -5.54
N ARG A 66 -14.51 4.23 -5.65
CA ARG A 66 -13.58 5.14 -6.33
C ARG A 66 -12.58 5.86 -5.42
N TYR A 67 -12.87 6.02 -4.12
CA TYR A 67 -11.97 6.58 -3.09
C TYR A 67 -11.24 7.89 -3.47
N ASN A 68 -11.89 8.78 -4.23
CA ASN A 68 -11.28 10.00 -4.80
C ASN A 68 -10.09 9.77 -5.73
N GLN A 69 -9.81 8.53 -6.11
CA GLN A 69 -8.70 8.18 -6.99
C GLN A 69 -8.94 8.58 -8.45
N PHE A 70 -10.18 8.92 -8.81
CA PHE A 70 -10.54 9.48 -10.11
C PHE A 70 -10.07 10.93 -10.31
N LEU A 71 -9.58 11.58 -9.26
CA LEU A 71 -9.12 12.96 -9.32
C LEU A 71 -7.69 13.10 -9.87
N HIS A 72 -6.90 12.02 -9.91
CA HIS A 72 -5.50 12.11 -10.34
C HIS A 72 -4.96 10.75 -10.81
N PRO A 73 -4.17 10.68 -11.90
CA PRO A 73 -3.49 9.45 -12.29
C PRO A 73 -2.42 9.08 -11.25
N ARG A 74 -2.23 7.80 -10.96
CA ARG A 74 -1.36 7.30 -9.88
C ARG A 74 -1.90 7.55 -8.45
N ALA A 75 -3.18 7.89 -8.28
CA ALA A 75 -3.78 7.99 -6.95
C ALA A 75 -4.02 6.61 -6.32
N VAL A 76 -3.42 6.34 -5.15
CA VAL A 76 -3.46 5.05 -4.46
C VAL A 76 -3.83 5.25 -2.99
N LEU A 77 -4.70 4.40 -2.45
CA LEU A 77 -4.98 4.36 -1.02
C LEU A 77 -4.03 3.37 -0.36
N VAL A 78 -3.42 3.78 0.76
CA VAL A 78 -2.47 2.97 1.51
C VAL A 78 -3.09 2.61 2.86
N GLU A 79 -3.27 1.31 3.11
CA GLU A 79 -3.62 0.79 4.43
C GLU A 79 -2.33 0.35 5.15
N VAL A 80 -2.09 0.88 6.35
CA VAL A 80 -0.91 0.57 7.17
C VAL A 80 -1.34 -0.17 8.42
N GLY A 81 -1.09 -1.47 8.47
CA GLY A 81 -1.43 -2.32 9.61
C GLY A 81 -2.93 -2.46 9.85
N THR A 82 -3.28 -2.71 11.12
CA THR A 82 -4.65 -2.78 11.65
C THR A 82 -4.70 -2.12 13.03
N THR A 83 -5.88 -2.11 13.66
CA THR A 83 -6.06 -1.68 15.06
C THR A 83 -5.26 -2.49 16.07
N ASN A 84 -4.75 -3.67 15.69
CA ASN A 84 -3.91 -4.52 16.53
C ASN A 84 -2.41 -4.20 16.45
N ASN A 85 -2.00 -3.25 15.61
CA ASN A 85 -0.60 -2.79 15.52
C ASN A 85 -0.32 -1.69 16.54
N PHE A 86 0.93 -1.60 16.98
CA PHE A 86 1.40 -0.41 17.71
C PHE A 86 1.69 0.73 16.73
N THR A 87 1.47 1.98 17.16
CA THR A 87 1.74 3.18 16.36
C THR A 87 3.18 3.21 15.84
N GLU A 88 4.16 2.78 16.64
CA GLU A 88 5.57 2.73 16.22
C GLU A 88 5.85 1.77 15.07
N GLU A 89 5.04 0.70 14.92
CA GLU A 89 5.14 -0.23 13.80
C GLU A 89 4.64 0.42 12.52
N ALA A 90 3.53 1.16 12.61
CA ALA A 90 2.96 1.91 11.49
C ALA A 90 3.87 3.06 11.06
N LEU A 91 4.47 3.80 12.00
CA LEU A 91 5.42 4.87 11.70
C LEU A 91 6.67 4.34 10.98
N ARG A 92 7.17 3.17 11.37
CA ARG A 92 8.30 2.53 10.65
C ARG A 92 7.92 2.14 9.23
N SER A 93 6.75 1.53 9.04
CA SER A 93 6.24 1.20 7.71
C SER A 93 6.03 2.43 6.84
N ALA A 94 5.56 3.55 7.41
CA ALA A 94 5.43 4.81 6.68
C ALA A 94 6.80 5.35 6.21
N GLY A 95 7.85 5.22 7.03
CA GLY A 95 9.21 5.53 6.63
C GLY A 95 9.69 4.66 5.45
N TYR A 96 9.54 3.34 5.55
CA TYR A 96 9.90 2.42 4.47
C TYR A 96 9.11 2.65 3.18
N LEU A 97 7.82 3.01 3.30
CA LEU A 97 7.01 3.42 2.17
C LEU A 97 7.54 4.68 1.52
N ALA A 98 7.93 5.68 2.31
CA ALA A 98 8.49 6.94 1.81
C ALA A 98 9.80 6.71 1.06
N ASP A 99 10.70 5.88 1.60
CA ASP A 99 11.96 5.49 0.95
C ASP A 99 11.71 4.83 -0.41
N ALA A 100 10.80 3.84 -0.45
CA ALA A 100 10.46 3.13 -1.68
C ALA A 100 9.77 4.03 -2.72
N LEU A 101 8.91 4.95 -2.27
CA LEU A 101 8.24 5.91 -3.15
C LEU A 101 9.25 6.92 -3.71
N ALA A 102 10.17 7.42 -2.89
CA ALA A 102 11.22 8.33 -3.32
C ALA A 102 12.12 7.68 -4.38
N GLU A 103 12.54 6.43 -4.17
CA GLU A 103 13.36 5.71 -5.15
C GLU A 103 12.58 5.38 -6.43
N LEU A 104 11.27 5.10 -6.35
CA LEU A 104 10.43 4.88 -7.53
C LEU A 104 10.24 6.14 -8.38
N LEU A 105 10.19 7.32 -7.74
CA LEU A 105 9.94 8.60 -8.41
C LEU A 105 11.22 9.35 -8.79
N ALA A 106 12.39 8.84 -8.40
CA ALA A 106 13.66 9.42 -8.77
C ALA A 106 13.81 9.45 -10.32
N PRO A 107 14.41 10.52 -10.88
CA PRO A 107 14.56 10.70 -12.32
C PRO A 107 15.48 9.67 -12.98
#